data_AF-A0A1Z5T0H2-F1
#
_entry.id   AF-A0A1Z5T0H2-F1
#
_cell.length_a   1.000
_cell.length_b   1.000
_cell.length_c   1.000
_cell.angle_alpha   90.00
_cell.angle_beta   90.00
_cell.angle_gamma   90.00
#
_symmetry.space_group_name_H-M   'P 1'
#
loop_
_entity.id
_entity.type
_entity.pdbx_description
1 polymer ?
#
loop_
_entity_poly.entity_id
_entity_poly.type
_entity_poly.pdbx_seq_one_letter_code
_entity_poly.pdbx_strand_id
1 'polypeptide(L)'
;MSLYHEAAGILQAVRKEQASVKSLVFSKKGWKSDPKTLFALSTEAAKWSEVLSETLEKSGILGVEKQLTPELALVLTHDLFLSKKGIALPASHGLYTSVSKHKVRLSAELTKASYDVDVQVLIKLSSKGRCAINQHISRWREQWDCSCKTSLQSQLDTTFADYSRSSTIRGTLSGGNEKRLHIDKHDP
;
A
#
# COMPACT_ATOMS: atom_id res chain seq x y z
N MET A 1 -21.41 23.02 1.37
CA MET A 1 -21.05 21.60 1.22
C MET A 1 -19.85 21.36 2.11
N SER A 2 -19.85 20.24 2.82
CA SER A 2 -18.84 19.91 3.81
C SER A 2 -17.51 19.55 3.15
N LEU A 3 -16.42 19.79 3.88
CA LEU A 3 -15.03 19.46 3.53
C LEU A 3 -14.86 18.04 2.96
N TYR A 4 -15.64 17.09 3.47
CA TYR A 4 -15.60 15.68 3.06
C TYR A 4 -16.11 15.43 1.64
N HIS A 5 -17.17 16.13 1.22
CA HIS A 5 -17.66 16.00 -0.16
C HIS A 5 -16.68 16.60 -1.16
N GLU A 6 -16.00 17.69 -0.80
CA GLU A 6 -14.96 18.30 -1.64
C GLU A 6 -13.76 17.36 -1.77
N ALA A 7 -13.28 16.78 -0.67
CA ALA A 7 -12.20 15.79 -0.67
C ALA A 7 -12.56 14.53 -1.48
N ALA A 8 -13.77 14.00 -1.33
CA ALA A 8 -14.27 12.87 -2.12
C ALA A 8 -14.30 13.18 -3.62
N GLY A 9 -14.74 14.40 -3.99
CA GLY A 9 -14.72 14.86 -5.38
C GLY A 9 -13.31 14.96 -5.97
N ILE A 10 -12.33 15.38 -5.16
CA ILE A 10 -10.91 15.39 -5.56
C ILE A 10 -10.42 13.96 -5.81
N LEU A 11 -10.67 13.02 -4.91
CA LEU A 11 -10.26 11.62 -5.10
C LEU A 11 -10.90 10.98 -6.34
N GLN A 12 -12.18 11.30 -6.60
CA GLN A 12 -12.86 10.82 -7.80
C GLN A 12 -12.23 11.42 -9.07
N ALA A 13 -11.88 12.71 -9.06
CA ALA A 13 -11.19 13.37 -10.18
C ALA A 13 -9.78 12.79 -10.40
N VAL A 14 -9.03 12.48 -9.34
CA VAL A 14 -7.72 11.82 -9.43
C VAL A 14 -7.84 10.47 -10.14
N ARG A 15 -8.87 9.68 -9.83
CA ARG A 15 -9.11 8.38 -10.49
C ARG A 15 -9.50 8.53 -11.96
N LYS A 16 -10.28 9.56 -12.31
CA LYS A 16 -10.77 9.79 -13.69
C LYS A 16 -9.73 10.44 -14.60
N GLU A 17 -9.09 11.51 -14.12
CA GLU A 17 -8.21 12.37 -14.92
C GLU A 17 -6.73 11.95 -14.80
N GLN A 18 -6.40 10.96 -13.96
CA GLN A 18 -5.02 10.54 -13.64
C GLN A 18 -4.09 11.70 -13.25
N ALA A 19 -4.67 12.79 -12.75
CA ALA A 19 -3.94 13.98 -12.35
C ALA A 19 -3.46 13.90 -10.89
N SER A 20 -2.41 14.64 -10.56
CA SER A 20 -1.91 14.73 -9.19
C SER A 20 -2.93 15.41 -8.27
N VAL A 21 -3.06 14.93 -7.03
CA VAL A 21 -3.87 15.59 -5.99
C VAL A 21 -3.47 17.06 -5.83
N LYS A 22 -2.16 17.35 -5.91
CA LYS A 22 -1.63 18.72 -5.77
C LYS A 22 -2.14 19.62 -6.90
N SER A 23 -2.04 19.16 -8.15
CA SER A 23 -2.51 19.96 -9.28
C SER A 23 -4.00 20.19 -9.20
N LEU A 24 -4.80 19.18 -8.83
CA LEU A 24 -6.26 19.32 -8.74
C LEU A 24 -6.73 20.28 -7.65
N VAL A 25 -6.10 20.23 -6.47
CA VAL A 25 -6.47 21.11 -5.35
C VAL A 25 -6.07 22.56 -5.63
N PHE A 26 -4.86 22.81 -6.15
CA PHE A 26 -4.36 24.17 -6.32
C PHE A 26 -4.70 24.81 -7.68
N SER A 27 -5.12 24.04 -8.69
CA SER A 27 -5.56 24.57 -9.99
C SER A 27 -6.97 25.16 -9.94
N LYS A 28 -7.89 24.53 -9.21
CA LYS A 28 -9.25 25.03 -9.03
C LYS A 28 -9.26 26.16 -8.00
N LYS A 29 -9.59 27.36 -8.44
CA LYS A 29 -9.83 28.52 -7.56
C LYS A 29 -11.30 28.50 -7.13
N GLY A 30 -11.57 28.52 -5.82
CA GLY A 30 -12.94 28.63 -5.28
C GLY A 30 -13.44 27.49 -4.38
N TRP A 31 -12.54 26.71 -3.78
CA TRP A 31 -12.94 25.77 -2.72
C TRP A 31 -13.57 26.51 -1.54
N LYS A 32 -14.62 25.94 -0.94
CA LYS A 32 -15.24 26.53 0.25
C LYS A 32 -14.44 26.21 1.51
N SER A 33 -13.74 25.08 1.51
CA SER A 33 -12.85 24.65 2.58
C SER A 33 -11.41 25.10 2.34
N ASP A 34 -10.61 25.18 3.41
CA ASP A 34 -9.20 25.55 3.31
C ASP A 34 -8.43 24.62 2.35
N PRO A 35 -7.78 25.12 1.29
CA PRO A 35 -7.10 24.27 0.31
C PRO A 35 -5.99 23.41 0.92
N LYS A 36 -5.36 23.89 1.99
CA LYS A 36 -4.32 23.15 2.72
C LYS A 36 -4.89 21.92 3.42
N THR A 37 -6.06 22.04 4.05
CA THR A 37 -6.70 20.92 4.75
C THR A 37 -7.27 19.92 3.77
N LEU A 38 -7.86 20.38 2.66
CA LEU A 38 -8.29 19.52 1.56
C LEU A 38 -7.11 18.73 0.98
N PHE A 39 -5.99 19.40 0.70
CA PHE A 39 -4.80 18.72 0.19
C PHE A 39 -4.28 17.68 1.18
N ALA A 40 -4.14 18.03 2.46
CA ALA A 40 -3.68 17.10 3.48
C ALA A 40 -4.60 15.88 3.59
N LEU A 41 -5.90 16.09 3.70
CA LEU A 41 -6.87 15.00 3.82
C LEU A 41 -6.89 14.10 2.58
N SER A 42 -6.93 14.70 1.40
CA SER A 42 -6.99 13.96 0.13
C SER A 42 -5.72 13.17 -0.12
N THR A 43 -4.56 13.74 0.20
CA THR A 43 -3.28 13.03 0.04
C THR A 43 -3.15 11.89 1.01
N GLU A 44 -3.41 12.09 2.31
CA GLU A 44 -3.35 11.01 3.30
C GLU A 44 -4.36 9.90 2.97
N ALA A 45 -5.61 10.24 2.63
CA ALA A 45 -6.62 9.27 2.20
C ALA A 45 -6.15 8.48 0.96
N ALA A 46 -5.47 9.13 0.00
CA ALA A 46 -4.92 8.44 -1.17
C ALA A 46 -3.80 7.45 -0.81
N LYS A 47 -2.95 7.74 0.19
CA LYS A 47 -1.87 6.83 0.63
C LYS A 47 -2.41 5.49 1.14
N TRP A 48 -3.53 5.57 1.86
CA TRP A 48 -4.17 4.42 2.49
C TRP A 48 -5.30 3.83 1.63
N SER A 49 -5.45 4.30 0.39
CA SER A 49 -6.63 4.01 -0.42
C SER A 49 -6.84 2.51 -0.68
N GLU A 50 -5.76 1.74 -0.86
CA GLU A 50 -5.81 0.29 -1.10
C GLU A 50 -6.35 -0.46 0.13
N VAL A 51 -5.71 -0.25 1.30
CA VAL A 51 -6.11 -0.86 2.58
C VAL A 51 -7.53 -0.42 2.97
N LEU A 52 -7.87 0.85 2.77
CA LEU A 52 -9.19 1.38 3.09
C LEU A 52 -10.27 0.85 2.13
N SER A 53 -9.96 0.67 0.84
CA SER A 53 -10.92 0.07 -0.10
C SER A 53 -11.24 -1.38 0.25
N GLU A 54 -10.22 -2.19 0.57
CA GLU A 54 -10.41 -3.59 0.94
C GLU A 54 -11.22 -3.73 2.23
N THR A 55 -10.93 -2.89 3.24
CA THR A 55 -11.70 -2.91 4.50
C THR A 55 -13.14 -2.43 4.31
N LEU A 56 -13.38 -1.44 3.44
CA LEU A 56 -14.73 -1.01 3.10
C LEU A 56 -15.52 -2.12 2.40
N GLU A 57 -14.90 -2.82 1.45
CA GLU A 57 -15.49 -3.97 0.75
C GLU A 57 -15.83 -5.11 1.71
N LYS A 58 -14.87 -5.54 2.55
CA LYS A 58 -15.08 -6.59 3.57
C LYS A 58 -16.14 -6.20 4.60
N SER A 59 -16.23 -4.92 4.96
CA SER A 59 -17.23 -4.43 5.92
C SER A 59 -18.66 -4.41 5.38
N GLY A 60 -18.84 -4.37 4.05
CA GLY A 60 -20.14 -4.28 3.39
C GLY A 60 -20.91 -2.97 3.66
N ILE A 61 -20.26 -1.94 4.18
CA ILE A 61 -20.94 -0.70 4.65
C ILE A 61 -21.66 0.05 3.52
N LEU A 62 -21.11 0.00 2.30
CA LEU A 62 -21.67 0.66 1.11
C LEU A 62 -23.03 0.09 0.70
N GLY A 63 -23.31 -1.18 1.05
CA GLY A 63 -24.61 -1.79 0.81
C GLY A 63 -25.68 -1.38 1.83
N VAL A 64 -25.25 -0.99 3.04
CA VAL A 64 -26.16 -0.63 4.15
C VAL A 64 -26.49 0.86 4.11
N GLU A 65 -25.47 1.71 3.94
CA GLU A 65 -25.59 3.16 4.01
C GLU A 65 -25.57 3.77 2.60
N LYS A 66 -26.76 3.92 1.99
CA LYS A 66 -26.92 4.50 0.63
C LYS A 66 -26.44 5.96 0.49
N GLN A 67 -26.22 6.64 1.62
CA GLN A 67 -25.74 8.02 1.64
C GLN A 67 -24.22 8.12 1.44
N LEU A 68 -23.50 7.01 1.57
CA LEU A 68 -22.04 6.97 1.47
C LEU A 68 -21.62 6.53 0.06
N THR A 69 -21.01 7.44 -0.71
CA THR A 69 -20.26 7.07 -1.91
C THR A 69 -18.92 6.42 -1.50
N PRO A 70 -18.33 5.56 -2.33
CA PRO A 70 -17.09 4.85 -1.97
C PRO A 70 -15.95 5.79 -1.62
N GLU A 71 -15.78 6.89 -2.36
CA GLU A 71 -14.75 7.90 -2.10
C GLU A 71 -15.00 8.66 -0.80
N LEU A 72 -16.26 8.91 -0.46
CA LEU A 72 -16.63 9.61 0.76
C LEU A 72 -16.45 8.71 1.99
N ALA A 73 -16.82 7.43 1.88
CA ALA A 73 -16.57 6.43 2.91
C ALA A 73 -15.06 6.27 3.16
N LEU A 74 -14.25 6.28 2.10
CA LEU A 74 -12.79 6.20 2.21
C LEU A 74 -12.21 7.38 2.99
N VAL A 75 -12.60 8.61 2.67
CA VAL A 75 -12.13 9.80 3.39
C VAL A 75 -12.58 9.80 4.86
N LEU A 76 -13.83 9.41 5.14
CA LEU A 76 -14.35 9.38 6.51
C LEU A 76 -13.72 8.28 7.36
N THR A 77 -13.47 7.10 6.79
CA THR A 77 -12.78 6.01 7.50
C THR A 77 -11.33 6.36 7.80
N HIS A 78 -10.64 7.03 6.87
CA HIS A 78 -9.33 7.60 7.14
C HIS A 78 -9.36 8.52 8.38
N ASP A 79 -10.25 9.49 8.40
CA ASP A 79 -10.34 10.42 9.52
C ASP A 79 -10.77 9.76 10.83
N LEU A 80 -11.56 8.68 10.78
CA LEU A 80 -12.00 7.97 11.98
C LEU A 80 -10.85 7.24 12.68
N PHE A 81 -9.94 6.61 11.93
CA PHE A 81 -8.92 5.70 12.47
C PHE A 81 -7.49 6.23 12.42
N LEU A 82 -7.14 6.98 11.37
CA LEU A 82 -5.75 7.39 11.09
C LEU A 82 -5.51 8.85 11.46
N SER A 83 -6.54 9.70 11.46
CA SER A 83 -6.40 11.10 11.88
C SER A 83 -6.31 11.22 13.40
N LYS A 84 -5.33 11.97 13.88
CA LYS A 84 -5.15 12.27 15.31
C LYS A 84 -6.35 13.03 15.92
N LYS A 85 -7.06 13.81 15.10
CA LYS A 85 -8.17 14.66 15.54
C LYS A 85 -9.54 13.97 15.38
N GLY A 86 -9.59 12.81 14.75
CA GLY A 86 -10.84 12.19 14.37
C GLY A 86 -11.56 12.96 13.25
N ILE A 87 -12.86 12.66 13.10
CA ILE A 87 -13.74 13.31 12.14
C ILE A 87 -14.03 14.75 12.61
N ALA A 88 -13.83 15.74 11.73
CA ALA A 88 -14.03 17.17 12.00
C ALA A 88 -15.53 17.60 12.03
N LEU A 89 -16.46 16.66 11.90
CA LEU A 89 -17.91 16.90 11.93
C LEU A 89 -18.45 16.72 13.36
N PRO A 90 -19.46 17.50 13.76
CA PRO A 90 -20.14 17.28 15.03
C PRO A 90 -20.91 15.95 15.02
N ALA A 91 -21.08 15.35 16.20
CA ALA A 91 -21.71 14.03 16.35
C ALA A 91 -23.17 13.96 15.86
N SER A 92 -23.85 15.12 15.79
CA SER A 92 -25.21 15.29 15.27
C SER A 92 -25.30 15.18 13.74
N HIS A 93 -24.18 15.30 13.04
CA HIS A 93 -24.18 15.25 11.58
C HIS A 93 -24.41 13.83 11.07
N GLY A 94 -25.36 13.63 10.16
CA GLY A 94 -25.75 12.31 9.64
C GLY A 94 -24.58 11.46 9.15
N LEU A 95 -23.63 12.05 8.42
CA LEU A 95 -22.42 11.34 7.97
C LEU A 95 -21.56 10.78 9.12
N TYR A 96 -21.43 11.54 10.21
CA TYR A 96 -20.69 11.07 11.39
C TYR A 96 -21.42 9.89 12.02
N THR A 97 -22.74 9.99 12.16
CA THR A 97 -23.56 8.93 12.75
C THR A 97 -23.51 7.66 11.92
N SER A 98 -23.65 7.74 10.59
CA SER A 98 -23.58 6.58 9.69
C SER A 98 -22.26 5.83 9.81
N VAL A 99 -21.12 6.54 9.82
CA VAL A 99 -19.81 5.88 9.95
C VAL A 99 -19.56 5.38 11.37
N SER A 100 -19.99 6.12 12.39
CA SER A 100 -19.79 5.76 13.79
C SER A 100 -20.57 4.50 14.20
N LYS A 101 -21.77 4.27 13.64
CA LYS A 101 -22.55 3.03 13.84
C LYS A 101 -21.76 1.77 13.45
N HIS A 102 -20.94 1.88 12.41
CA HIS A 102 -20.16 0.76 11.88
C HIS A 102 -18.71 0.71 12.36
N LYS A 103 -18.33 1.59 13.32
CA LYS A 103 -16.97 1.69 13.85
C LYS A 103 -16.39 0.35 14.29
N VAL A 104 -17.17 -0.47 15.01
CA VAL A 104 -16.72 -1.78 15.52
C VAL A 104 -16.38 -2.74 14.37
N ARG A 105 -17.24 -2.80 13.34
CA ARG A 105 -17.01 -3.67 12.17
C ARG A 105 -15.79 -3.20 11.39
N LEU A 106 -15.68 -1.90 11.14
CA LEU A 106 -14.53 -1.32 10.44
C LEU A 106 -13.23 -1.53 11.21
N SER A 107 -13.24 -1.41 12.54
CA SER A 107 -12.06 -1.69 13.36
C SER A 107 -11.66 -3.17 13.32
N ALA A 108 -12.63 -4.09 13.27
CA ALA A 108 -12.34 -5.51 13.18
C ALA A 108 -11.72 -5.86 11.82
N GLU A 109 -12.26 -5.32 10.72
CA GLU A 109 -11.71 -5.55 9.38
C GLU A 109 -10.35 -4.88 9.17
N LEU A 110 -10.12 -3.68 9.72
CA LEU A 110 -8.78 -3.05 9.74
C LEU A 110 -7.77 -3.86 10.55
N THR A 111 -8.20 -4.42 11.69
CA THR A 111 -7.34 -5.27 12.50
C THR A 111 -6.97 -6.53 11.71
N LYS A 112 -7.93 -7.18 11.04
CA LYS A 112 -7.66 -8.33 10.16
C LYS A 112 -6.71 -7.97 9.02
N ALA A 113 -6.98 -6.87 8.32
CA ALA A 113 -6.13 -6.38 7.23
C ALA A 113 -4.69 -6.09 7.70
N SER A 114 -4.49 -5.66 8.95
CA SER A 114 -3.14 -5.43 9.49
C SER A 114 -2.29 -6.69 9.63
N TYR A 115 -2.91 -7.87 9.70
CA TYR A 115 -2.20 -9.15 9.73
C TYR A 115 -1.75 -9.60 8.33
N ASP A 116 -2.32 -9.04 7.27
CA ASP A 116 -1.90 -9.37 5.91
C ASP A 116 -0.51 -8.79 5.64
N VAL A 117 0.39 -9.66 5.16
CA VAL A 117 1.81 -9.34 4.94
C VAL A 117 1.96 -8.16 3.97
N ASP A 118 1.13 -8.13 2.93
CA ASP A 118 1.13 -7.06 1.92
C ASP A 118 0.77 -5.70 2.54
N VAL A 119 -0.24 -5.66 3.42
CA VAL A 119 -0.65 -4.46 4.14
C VAL A 119 0.44 -3.99 5.11
N GLN A 120 1.14 -4.90 5.79
CA GLN A 120 2.28 -4.54 6.64
C GLN A 120 3.42 -3.91 5.85
N VAL A 121 3.68 -4.42 4.63
CA VAL A 121 4.66 -3.81 3.71
C VAL A 121 4.19 -2.41 3.31
N LEU A 122 2.92 -2.23 2.94
CA LEU A 122 2.35 -0.91 2.61
C LEU A 122 2.46 0.08 3.77
N ILE A 123 2.14 -0.35 5.00
CA ILE A 123 2.31 0.47 6.22
C ILE A 123 3.77 0.91 6.38
N LYS A 124 4.73 -0.02 6.21
CA LYS A 124 6.17 0.26 6.29
C LYS A 124 6.67 1.17 5.16
N LEU A 125 6.04 1.14 3.99
CA LEU A 125 6.37 2.01 2.87
C LEU A 125 5.81 3.42 3.06
N SER A 126 4.57 3.50 3.55
CA SER A 126 3.88 4.75 3.86
C SER A 126 4.61 5.56 4.94
N SER A 127 5.10 4.90 6.00
CA SER A 127 5.88 5.56 7.06
C SER A 127 7.22 6.13 6.58
N LYS A 128 7.78 5.60 5.48
CA LYS A 128 9.00 6.09 4.82
C LYS A 128 8.71 7.22 3.82
N GLY A 129 7.47 7.71 3.72
CA GLY A 129 7.09 8.78 2.80
C GLY A 129 7.09 8.36 1.32
N ARG A 130 7.21 7.06 1.02
CA ARG A 130 7.13 6.53 -0.34
C ARG A 130 5.69 6.14 -0.62
N CYS A 131 4.91 7.08 -1.15
CA CYS A 131 3.60 6.78 -1.70
C CYS A 131 3.78 6.42 -3.17
N ALA A 132 3.48 5.18 -3.53
CA ALA A 132 3.28 4.80 -4.93
C ALA A 132 1.97 5.43 -5.42
N ILE A 133 2.02 6.72 -5.75
CA ILE A 133 0.94 7.40 -6.44
C ILE A 133 1.01 6.90 -7.89
N ASN A 134 0.01 6.13 -8.32
CA ASN A 134 -0.15 5.69 -9.71
C ASN A 134 1.05 4.98 -10.32
N GLN A 135 1.51 3.94 -9.65
CA GLN A 135 1.81 2.75 -10.42
C GLN A 135 0.61 1.85 -10.17
N HIS A 136 -0.17 1.62 -11.23
CA HIS A 136 -0.56 0.25 -11.54
C HIS A 136 0.63 -0.57 -11.04
N ILE A 137 0.47 -1.33 -9.96
CA ILE A 137 1.41 -2.41 -9.72
C ILE A 137 1.09 -3.34 -10.89
N SER A 138 1.63 -2.99 -12.06
CA SER A 138 2.06 -3.88 -13.10
C SER A 138 2.95 -4.83 -12.34
N ARG A 139 2.30 -5.81 -11.71
CA ARG A 139 2.55 -7.24 -11.78
C ARG A 139 3.92 -7.62 -12.35
N TRP A 140 4.91 -6.99 -11.77
CA TRP A 140 6.34 -7.21 -11.81
C TRP A 140 6.73 -7.03 -10.32
N ARG A 141 6.22 -7.84 -9.38
CA ARG A 141 6.66 -9.23 -9.19
C ARG A 141 7.60 -9.70 -10.31
N GLU A 142 8.79 -9.11 -10.38
CA GLU A 142 9.97 -9.96 -10.35
C GLU A 142 9.84 -10.73 -9.03
N GLN A 143 9.04 -11.79 -8.95
CA GLN A 143 9.43 -13.15 -9.31
C GLN A 143 10.86 -13.46 -8.84
N TRP A 144 11.18 -12.98 -7.65
CA TRP A 144 12.01 -13.74 -6.71
C TRP A 144 11.08 -14.51 -5.78
N ASP A 145 10.24 -15.33 -6.42
CA ASP A 145 9.82 -16.56 -5.78
C ASP A 145 11.04 -17.49 -5.91
N CYS A 146 11.89 -17.54 -4.90
CA CYS A 146 12.88 -18.62 -4.77
C CYS A 146 12.13 -19.92 -4.42
N SER A 147 11.24 -20.34 -5.32
CA SER A 147 10.55 -21.64 -5.30
C SER A 147 11.36 -22.72 -6.03
N CYS A 148 12.61 -22.43 -6.40
CA CYS A 148 13.57 -23.49 -6.70
C CYS A 148 13.97 -24.15 -5.37
N LYS A 149 13.16 -25.10 -4.92
CA LYS A 149 13.52 -26.08 -3.86
C LYS A 149 14.57 -27.07 -4.38
N THR A 150 15.61 -26.58 -5.04
CA THR A 150 16.72 -27.42 -5.50
C THR A 150 17.70 -27.54 -4.35
N SER A 151 18.14 -28.77 -4.07
CA SER A 151 19.22 -28.97 -3.10
C SER A 151 20.52 -28.45 -3.70
N LEU A 152 21.43 -27.97 -2.86
CA LEU A 152 22.78 -27.59 -3.27
C LEU A 152 23.45 -28.71 -4.09
N GLN A 153 23.25 -29.96 -3.68
CA GLN A 153 23.73 -31.14 -4.39
C GLN A 153 23.15 -31.25 -5.80
N SER A 154 21.85 -31.04 -5.97
CA SER A 154 21.20 -31.05 -7.28
C SER A 154 21.74 -29.97 -8.22
N GLN A 155 22.10 -28.79 -7.69
CA GLN A 155 22.70 -27.72 -8.49
C GLN A 155 24.17 -28.00 -8.83
N LEU A 156 24.92 -28.61 -7.91
CA LEU A 156 26.30 -29.03 -8.15
C LEU A 156 26.39 -30.09 -9.26
N ASP A 157 25.43 -31.01 -9.30
CA ASP A 157 25.41 -32.11 -10.26
C ASP A 157 24.87 -31.71 -11.64
N THR A 158 24.07 -30.63 -11.73
CA THR A 158 23.44 -30.19 -12.98
C THR A 158 24.12 -28.97 -13.58
N THR A 159 23.97 -27.80 -12.95
CA THR A 159 24.45 -26.52 -13.48
C THR A 159 25.96 -26.36 -13.33
N PHE A 160 26.54 -26.93 -12.27
CA PHE A 160 27.96 -26.77 -11.97
C PHE A 160 28.81 -28.02 -12.22
N ALA A 161 28.31 -28.98 -13.01
CA ALA A 161 29.03 -30.22 -13.33
C ALA A 161 30.41 -29.97 -13.99
N ASP A 162 30.51 -28.94 -14.82
CA ASP A 162 31.74 -28.58 -15.55
C ASP A 162 32.79 -27.85 -14.69
N TYR A 163 32.48 -27.53 -13.44
CA TYR A 163 33.37 -26.72 -12.61
C TYR A 163 34.20 -27.56 -11.65
N SER A 164 35.48 -27.21 -11.51
CA SER A 164 36.39 -27.86 -10.57
C SER A 164 36.30 -27.25 -9.16
N ARG A 165 36.30 -28.10 -8.14
CA ARG A 165 36.21 -27.66 -6.73
C ARG A 165 37.58 -27.18 -6.24
N SER A 166 37.60 -25.99 -5.65
CA SER A 166 38.78 -25.41 -5.03
C SER A 166 38.58 -25.24 -3.52
N SER A 167 39.62 -25.50 -2.75
CA SER A 167 39.60 -25.44 -1.28
C SER A 167 39.73 -24.03 -0.72
N THR A 168 40.13 -23.05 -1.55
CA THR A 168 40.51 -21.72 -1.10
C THR A 168 39.98 -20.66 -2.07
N ILE A 169 39.40 -19.59 -1.54
CA ILE A 169 38.88 -18.45 -2.33
C ILE A 169 39.95 -17.86 -3.25
N ARG A 170 41.21 -17.78 -2.81
CA ARG A 170 42.30 -17.30 -3.66
C ARG A 170 42.54 -18.21 -4.87
N GLY A 171 42.27 -19.52 -4.73
CA GLY A 171 42.42 -20.51 -5.79
C GLY A 171 41.35 -20.44 -6.89
N THR A 172 40.17 -19.87 -6.60
CA THR A 172 39.18 -19.57 -7.65
C THR A 172 39.61 -18.37 -8.49
N LEU A 173 40.21 -17.36 -7.86
CA LEU A 173 40.61 -16.11 -8.52
C LEU A 173 41.89 -16.24 -9.35
N SER A 174 42.79 -17.16 -8.99
CA SER A 174 44.07 -17.35 -9.70
C SER A 174 43.97 -18.18 -10.98
N GLY A 175 42.76 -18.62 -11.37
CA GLY A 175 42.54 -19.62 -12.41
C GLY A 175 42.03 -19.08 -13.75
N GLY A 176 42.59 -18.01 -14.31
CA GLY A 176 42.33 -17.58 -15.71
C GLY A 176 40.91 -17.81 -16.24
N ASN A 177 40.78 -18.59 -17.32
CA ASN A 177 39.49 -18.97 -17.96
C ASN A 177 38.88 -20.27 -17.41
N GLU A 178 39.44 -20.87 -16.37
CA GLU A 178 38.96 -22.14 -15.82
C GLU A 178 37.78 -21.93 -14.87
N LYS A 179 36.70 -22.70 -15.10
CA LYS A 179 35.50 -22.70 -14.27
C LYS A 179 35.81 -23.38 -12.93
N ARG A 180 35.98 -22.58 -11.86
CA ARG A 180 36.29 -23.05 -10.49
C ARG A 180 35.25 -22.58 -9.49
N LEU A 181 34.89 -23.45 -8.55
CA LEU A 181 33.96 -23.16 -7.45
C LEU A 181 34.68 -23.22 -6.11
N HIS A 182 34.21 -22.45 -5.14
CA HIS A 182 34.52 -22.65 -3.73
C HIS A 182 33.21 -22.66 -2.93
N ILE A 183 33.04 -23.64 -2.05
CA ILE A 183 31.89 -23.71 -1.14
C ILE A 183 32.37 -23.17 0.19
N ASP A 184 31.77 -22.08 0.65
CA ASP A 184 32.06 -21.51 1.96
C ASP A 184 31.53 -22.45 3.06
N LYS A 185 32.28 -22.58 4.14
CA LYS A 185 31.89 -23.37 5.30
C LYS A 185 30.93 -22.62 6.22
N HIS A 186 30.80 -21.30 6.06
CA HIS A 186 29.99 -20.46 6.95
C HIS A 186 28.54 -20.25 6.48
N ASP A 187 28.20 -20.61 5.23
CA ASP A 187 26.83 -20.58 4.73
C ASP A 187 26.31 -22.02 4.54
N PRO A 188 25.43 -22.52 5.42
CA PRO A 188 24.83 -23.86 5.32
C PRO A 188 23.76 -24.00 4.23
#